data_AF-A0A8X6U756-F1
#
_entry.id   AF-A0A8X6U756-F1
#
_cell.length_a   1.000
_cell.length_b   1.000
_cell.length_c   1.000
_cell.angle_alpha   90.00
_cell.angle_beta   90.00
_cell.angle_gamma   90.00
#
_symmetry.space_group_name_H-M   'P 1'
#
loop_
_entity.id
_entity.type
_entity.pdbx_description
1 polymer ?
#
loop_
_entity_poly.entity_id
_entity_poly.type
_entity_poly.pdbx_seq_one_letter_code
_entity_poly.pdbx_strand_id
1 'polypeptide(L)'
;MALSLFAAVLLGIVLVLIRYSLWRKKYCHSLPGIEPGLFNIPGDLTTLLMRAAVDKDHPILYHFGQCMKERIELFQQQQLFYLWGFYKPHIVFVKAEAVK
;
A
#
# COMPACT_ATOMS: atom_id res chain seq x y z
N MET A 1 -28.80 -25.52 1.81
CA MET A 1 -27.95 -25.32 2.99
C MET A 1 -26.49 -25.01 2.66
N ALA A 2 -25.78 -25.81 1.84
CA ALA A 2 -24.37 -25.55 1.53
C ALA A 2 -24.14 -24.20 0.81
N LEU A 3 -24.98 -23.87 -0.18
CA LEU A 3 -24.88 -22.62 -0.94
C LEU A 3 -25.11 -21.37 -0.07
N SER A 4 -26.10 -21.43 0.83
CA SER A 4 -26.41 -20.32 1.75
C SER A 4 -25.29 -20.12 2.78
N LEU A 5 -24.66 -21.20 3.24
CA LEU A 5 -23.53 -21.14 4.16
C LEU A 5 -22.30 -20.53 3.47
N PHE A 6 -22.02 -20.94 2.24
CA PHE A 6 -20.95 -20.39 1.42
C PHE A 6 -21.15 -18.89 1.15
N ALA A 7 -22.37 -18.48 0.78
CA ALA A 7 -22.71 -17.07 0.57
C ALA A 7 -22.53 -16.24 1.85
N ALA A 8 -22.92 -16.77 3.02
CA ALA A 8 -22.74 -16.09 4.29
C ALA A 8 -21.25 -15.88 4.64
N VAL A 9 -20.41 -16.88 4.39
CA VAL A 9 -18.94 -16.76 4.60
C VAL A 9 -18.34 -15.71 3.68
N LEU A 10 -18.68 -15.72 2.39
CA LEU A 10 -18.21 -14.72 1.43
C LEU A 10 -18.64 -13.31 1.82
N LEU A 11 -19.90 -13.14 2.22
CA LEU A 11 -20.42 -11.86 2.70
C LEU A 11 -19.64 -11.37 3.94
N GLY A 12 -19.35 -12.27 4.88
CA GLY A 12 -18.53 -11.97 6.05
C GLY A 12 -17.13 -11.48 5.68
N ILE A 13 -16.46 -12.15 4.75
CA ILE A 13 -15.13 -11.75 4.25
C ILE A 13 -15.21 -10.36 3.59
N VAL A 14 -16.20 -10.12 2.73
CA VAL A 14 -16.38 -8.82 2.07
C VAL A 14 -16.62 -7.71 3.08
N LEU A 15 -17.45 -7.92 4.09
CA LEU A 15 -17.70 -6.93 5.15
C LEU A 15 -16.44 -6.60 5.96
N VAL A 16 -15.62 -7.61 6.26
CA VAL A 16 -14.32 -7.41 6.91
C VAL A 16 -13.39 -6.57 6.03
N LEU A 17 -13.29 -6.88 4.74
CA LEU A 17 -12.46 -6.12 3.79
C LEU A 17 -12.95 -4.67 3.62
N ILE A 18 -14.27 -4.44 3.58
CA ILE A 18 -14.86 -3.10 3.54
C ILE A 18 -14.49 -2.34 4.81
N ARG A 19 -14.66 -2.94 5.99
CA ARG A 19 -14.31 -2.31 7.28
C ARG A 19 -12.84 -1.89 7.32
N TYR A 20 -11.91 -2.75 6.91
CA TYR A 20 -10.49 -2.41 6.85
C TYR A 20 -10.19 -1.34 5.81
N SER A 21 -10.85 -1.38 4.65
CA SER A 21 -10.68 -0.36 3.61
C SER A 21 -11.16 1.02 4.06
N LEU A 22 -12.32 1.09 4.73
CA LEU A 22 -12.86 2.34 5.29
C LEU A 22 -11.99 2.87 6.43
N TRP A 23 -11.55 1.99 7.33
CA TRP A 23 -10.60 2.36 8.39
C TRP A 23 -9.35 2.96 7.77
N ARG A 24 -8.70 2.27 6.83
CA ARG A 24 -7.52 2.74 6.13
C ARG A 24 -7.69 4.14 5.53
N LYS A 25 -8.78 4.37 4.78
CA LYS A 25 -9.09 5.69 4.19
C LYS A 25 -9.14 6.80 5.25
N LYS A 26 -9.77 6.55 6.40
CA LYS A 26 -9.86 7.53 7.49
C LYS A 26 -8.48 8.00 7.99
N TYR A 27 -7.50 7.10 8.06
CA TYR A 27 -6.15 7.43 8.54
C TYR A 27 -5.20 7.95 7.45
N CYS A 28 -5.58 7.88 6.17
CA CYS A 28 -4.76 8.41 5.07
C CYS A 28 -4.65 9.94 5.07
N HIS A 29 -5.45 10.64 5.87
CA HIS A 29 -5.45 12.11 5.94
C HIS A 29 -4.45 12.69 6.95
N SER A 30 -3.85 11.88 7.84
CA SER A 30 -3.00 12.40 8.92
C SER A 30 -1.55 12.70 8.49
N LEU A 31 -1.10 12.13 7.38
CA LEU A 31 0.27 12.25 6.86
C LEU A 31 0.21 12.28 5.32
N PRO A 32 1.22 12.83 4.63
CA PRO A 32 1.29 12.76 3.17
C PRO A 32 1.55 11.31 2.74
N GLY A 33 0.99 10.92 1.61
CA GLY A 33 1.07 9.57 1.06
C GLY A 33 0.06 9.38 -0.06
N ILE A 34 0.08 8.23 -0.73
CA ILE A 34 -0.90 7.91 -1.78
C ILE A 34 -2.05 7.12 -1.17
N GLU A 35 -3.26 7.65 -1.30
CA GLU A 35 -4.45 6.97 -0.79
C GLU A 35 -4.67 5.66 -1.58
N PRO A 36 -4.66 4.50 -0.90
CA PRO A 36 -4.89 3.23 -1.57
C PRO A 36 -6.38 3.05 -1.91
N GLY A 37 -6.66 2.53 -3.10
CA GLY A 37 -8.01 2.23 -3.56
C GLY A 37 -8.77 1.24 -2.64
N LEU A 38 -10.10 1.18 -2.81
CA LEU A 38 -10.93 0.19 -2.13
C LEU A 38 -10.52 -1.22 -2.57
N PHE A 39 -10.46 -2.17 -1.64
CA PHE A 39 -10.02 -3.55 -1.86
C PHE A 39 -8.58 -3.73 -2.39
N ASN A 40 -7.77 -2.67 -2.47
CA ASN A 40 -6.34 -2.79 -2.76
C ASN A 40 -5.62 -3.32 -1.51
N ILE A 41 -5.69 -4.62 -1.24
CA ILE A 41 -5.07 -5.27 -0.07
C ILE A 41 -3.56 -4.98 0.00
N PRO A 42 -2.77 -5.19 -1.07
CA PRO A 42 -1.33 -4.99 -1.02
C PRO A 42 -0.92 -3.51 -0.92
N GLY A 43 -1.82 -2.56 -1.23
CA GLY A 43 -1.55 -1.13 -1.09
C GLY A 43 -0.48 -0.66 -2.07
N ASP A 44 0.58 -0.03 -1.56
CA ASP A 44 1.73 0.44 -2.32
C ASP A 44 2.62 -0.71 -2.82
N LEU A 45 2.53 -1.89 -2.20
CA LEU A 45 3.22 -3.08 -2.69
C LEU A 45 2.68 -3.57 -4.03
N THR A 46 1.48 -3.14 -4.43
CA THR A 46 0.90 -3.50 -5.74
C THR A 46 1.81 -3.01 -6.87
N THR A 47 2.35 -1.79 -6.79
CA THR A 47 3.29 -1.25 -7.79
C THR A 47 4.59 -2.05 -7.81
N LEU A 48 5.12 -2.41 -6.64
CA LEU A 48 6.31 -3.25 -6.52
C LEU A 48 6.11 -4.62 -7.18
N LEU A 49 5.01 -5.29 -6.86
CA LEU A 49 4.68 -6.62 -7.37
C LEU A 49 4.44 -6.59 -8.88
N MET A 50 3.79 -5.56 -9.40
CA MET A 50 3.62 -5.38 -10.86
C MET A 50 4.96 -5.21 -11.56
N ARG A 51 5.87 -4.38 -11.03
CA ARG A 51 7.21 -4.18 -11.61
C ARG A 51 8.04 -5.46 -11.59
N ALA A 52 8.06 -6.16 -10.46
CA ALA A 52 8.76 -7.43 -10.33
C ALA A 52 8.15 -8.56 -11.19
N ALA A 53 6.86 -8.48 -11.53
CA ALA A 53 6.22 -9.43 -12.43
C ALA A 53 6.57 -9.18 -13.91
N VAL A 54 6.74 -7.91 -14.29
CA VAL A 54 7.06 -7.49 -15.66
C VAL A 54 8.56 -7.59 -15.95
N ASP A 55 9.40 -7.09 -15.06
CA ASP A 55 10.86 -7.13 -15.17
C ASP A 55 11.43 -8.20 -14.23
N LYS A 56 11.75 -9.34 -14.84
CA LYS A 56 12.34 -10.51 -14.17
C LYS A 56 13.87 -10.50 -14.17
N ASP A 57 14.48 -9.54 -14.87
CA ASP A 57 15.94 -9.46 -15.00
C ASP A 57 16.57 -8.83 -13.75
N HIS A 58 15.79 -8.01 -13.03
CA HIS A 58 16.22 -7.37 -11.79
C HIS A 58 15.60 -8.01 -10.54
N PRO A 59 16.35 -8.07 -9.42
CA PRO A 59 15.82 -8.58 -8.16
C PRO A 59 14.73 -7.65 -7.60
N ILE A 60 13.77 -8.21 -6.84
CA ILE A 60 12.69 -7.44 -6.21
C ILE A 60 13.18 -6.26 -5.35
N LEU A 61 14.38 -6.37 -4.77
CA LEU A 61 15.00 -5.31 -3.99
C LEU A 61 15.34 -4.08 -4.83
N TYR A 62 15.72 -4.26 -6.10
CA TYR A 62 15.97 -3.17 -7.04
C TYR A 62 14.68 -2.39 -7.32
N HIS A 63 13.59 -3.12 -7.62
CA HIS A 63 12.27 -2.53 -7.83
C HIS A 63 11.75 -1.79 -6.60
N PHE A 64 12.01 -2.34 -5.41
CA PHE A 64 11.69 -1.69 -4.15
C PHE A 64 12.43 -0.37 -4.00
N GLY A 65 13.74 -0.35 -4.27
CA GLY A 65 14.54 0.88 -4.25
C GLY A 65 14.03 1.95 -5.22
N GLN A 66 13.65 1.57 -6.44
CA GLN A 66 13.06 2.48 -7.42
C GLN A 66 11.71 3.04 -6.95
N CYS A 67 10.83 2.19 -6.43
CA CYS A 67 9.56 2.64 -5.86
C CYS A 67 9.78 3.61 -4.69
N MET A 68 10.73 3.32 -3.80
CA MET A 68 11.06 4.21 -2.68
C MET A 68 11.61 5.55 -3.18
N LYS A 69 12.52 5.54 -4.16
CA LYS A 69 13.06 6.76 -4.78
C LYS A 69 11.94 7.64 -5.35
N GLU A 70 11.02 7.07 -6.12
CA GLU A 70 9.87 7.82 -6.68
C GLU A 70 8.97 8.41 -5.59
N ARG A 71 8.76 7.70 -4.48
CA ARG A 71 7.97 8.24 -3.35
C ARG A 71 8.70 9.36 -2.62
N ILE A 72 10.00 9.21 -2.42
CA ILE A 72 10.83 10.26 -1.85
C ILE A 72 10.78 11.50 -2.75
N GLU A 73 10.91 11.32 -4.07
CA GLU A 73 10.80 12.40 -5.06
C GLU A 73 9.43 13.09 -5.02
N LEU A 74 8.34 12.32 -4.97
CA LEU A 74 6.98 12.83 -4.90
C LEU A 74 6.70 13.63 -3.62
N PHE A 75 7.30 13.22 -2.51
CA PHE A 75 7.14 13.84 -1.19
C PHE A 75 8.39 14.59 -0.72
N GLN A 76 9.23 15.10 -1.65
CA GLN A 76 10.52 15.74 -1.32
C GLN A 76 10.42 16.86 -0.27
N GLN A 77 9.30 17.57 -0.26
CA GLN A 77 9.07 18.66 0.68
C GLN A 77 8.69 18.16 2.09
N GLN A 78 8.31 16.90 2.22
CA GLN A 78 7.86 16.29 3.47
C GLN A 78 8.88 15.24 3.95
N GLN A 79 9.43 15.45 5.14
CA GLN A 79 10.40 14.52 5.76
C GLN A 79 9.76 13.19 6.21
N LEU A 80 8.43 13.11 6.19
CA LEU A 80 7.67 11.97 6.68
C LEU A 80 6.49 11.72 5.75
N PHE A 81 6.33 10.49 5.27
CA PHE A 81 5.16 10.05 4.52
C PHE A 81 4.76 8.62 4.89
N TYR A 82 3.52 8.23 4.57
CA TYR A 82 3.05 6.86 4.78
C TYR A 82 3.10 6.02 3.51
N LEU A 83 3.23 4.71 3.71
CA LEU A 83 2.99 3.64 2.76
C LEU A 83 2.00 2.64 3.37
N TRP A 84 1.17 2.01 2.55
CA TRP A 84 0.28 0.93 2.97
C TRP A 84 0.71 -0.40 2.38
N GLY A 85 0.75 -1.42 3.23
CA GLY A 85 0.93 -2.81 2.83
C GLY A 85 0.00 -3.71 3.62
N PHE A 86 -0.83 -4.52 2.97
CA PHE A 86 -1.74 -5.47 3.63
C PHE A 86 -2.62 -4.84 4.73
N TYR A 87 -3.21 -3.68 4.45
CA TYR A 87 -3.96 -2.86 5.41
C TYR A 87 -3.18 -2.42 6.66
N LYS A 88 -1.84 -2.43 6.63
CA LYS A 88 -0.98 -1.86 7.68
C LYS A 88 -0.28 -0.61 7.18
N PRO A 89 -0.29 0.49 7.95
CA PRO A 89 0.47 1.68 7.60
C PRO A 89 1.94 1.48 8.00
N HIS A 90 2.84 1.92 7.13
CA HIS A 90 4.27 2.02 7.37
C HIS A 90 4.66 3.49 7.22
N ILE A 91 5.28 4.05 8.24
CA ILE A 91 5.74 5.44 8.21
C ILE A 91 7.19 5.44 7.75
N VAL A 92 7.48 6.22 6.73
CA VAL A 92 8.82 6.41 6.18
C VAL A 92 9.31 7.78 6.60
N PHE A 93 10.49 7.81 7.20
CA PHE A 93 11.20 9.03 7.52
C PHE A 93 12.40 9.18 6.57
N VAL A 94 12.47 10.30 5.86
CA VAL A 94 13.58 10.63 4.96
C VAL A 94 14.42 11.70 5.64
N LYS A 95 15.69 11.38 5.91
CA LYS A 95 16.63 12.35 6.49
C LYS A 95 16.96 13.42 5.42
N ALA A 96 16.88 14.70 5.79
CA ALA A 96 17.16 15.82 4.88
C ALA A 96 18.56 15.79 4.23
N GLU A 97 19.53 15.12 4.85
CA GLU A 97 20.90 14.95 4.31
C GLU A 97 20.99 13.91 3.17
N ALA A 98 19.98 13.05 3.00
CA ALA A 98 19.94 12.04 1.95
C ALA A 98 19.35 12.55 0.62
N VAL A 99 18.79 13.77 0.63
CA VAL A 99 18.28 14.46 -0.56
C VAL A 99 19.30 15.55 -0.91
N LYS A 100 20.30 15.20 -1.73
CA LYS A 100 21.25 16.14 -2.32
C LYS A 100 21.25 15.98 -3.83
#